data_AF-A0A537SAB1-F1
#
_entry.id   AF-A0A537SAB1-F1
#
_cell.length_a   1.000
_cell.length_b   1.000
_cell.length_c   1.000
_cell.angle_alpha   90.00
_cell.angle_beta   90.00
_cell.angle_gamma   90.00
#
_symmetry.space_group_name_H-M   'P 1'
#
loop_
_entity.id
_entity.type
_entity.pdbx_description
1 polymer ?
#
loop_
_entity_poly.entity_id
_entity_poly.type
_entity_poly.pdbx_seq_one_letter_code
_entity_poly.pdbx_strand_id
1 'polypeptide(L)'
;MTVSAPATRHPSIYLLGDHLDAALAMGEDLLTEKVALADAAQPLTMARLVRQNRELAEFLTTVRTLELSLTARLLQARKWAEEMRRREVRLKPLIALFVAGTAPLVDAAMELGDTTMRDFDTGDTAFAFLRSRALIARDAAGLERLADLRVGENYLVAGRVHLGTLLDLVATFLDSLDLLYDLYGEPAETEASAALPTEANTSAETTRAT
;
A
#
# COMPACT_ATOMS: atom_id res chain seq x y z
N MET A 1 12.00 16.81 36.68
CA MET A 1 11.42 16.62 35.35
C MET A 1 12.33 15.68 34.59
N THR A 2 11.94 14.42 34.44
CA THR A 2 12.71 13.39 33.74
C THR A 2 12.60 13.63 32.24
N VAL A 3 13.68 14.06 31.61
CA VAL A 3 13.83 14.07 30.15
C VAL A 3 13.78 12.61 29.70
N SER A 4 12.68 12.23 29.05
CA SER A 4 12.55 10.92 28.44
C SER A 4 13.57 10.84 27.30
N ALA A 5 14.45 9.85 27.34
CA ALA A 5 15.38 9.59 26.24
C ALA A 5 14.60 9.46 24.91
N PRO A 6 15.14 9.93 23.78
CA PRO A 6 14.51 9.74 22.48
C PRO A 6 14.33 8.24 22.27
N ALA A 7 13.08 7.81 22.06
CA ALA A 7 12.79 6.42 21.70
C ALA A 7 13.67 6.08 20.49
N THR A 8 14.61 5.14 20.66
CA THR A 8 15.45 4.65 19.57
C THR A 8 14.57 4.21 18.42
N ARG A 9 14.45 5.04 17.38
CA ARG A 9 13.62 4.78 16.20
C ARG A 9 14.15 3.52 15.53
N HIS A 10 13.37 2.44 15.57
CA HIS A 10 13.83 1.14 15.13
C HIS A 10 13.73 1.05 13.59
N PRO A 11 14.77 0.60 12.86
CA PRO A 11 14.77 0.55 11.39
C PRO A 11 13.59 -0.19 10.77
N SER A 12 13.01 -1.18 11.49
CA SER A 12 11.85 -1.93 11.03
C SER A 12 10.56 -1.09 10.88
N ILE A 13 10.45 0.04 11.61
CA ILE A 13 9.26 0.89 11.53
C ILE A 13 9.23 1.63 10.19
N TYR A 14 10.38 2.13 9.74
CA TYR A 14 10.52 2.74 8.42
C TYR A 14 10.26 1.74 7.30
N LEU A 15 10.83 0.53 7.39
CA LEU A 15 10.55 -0.52 6.41
C LEU A 15 9.07 -0.90 6.35
N LEU A 16 8.40 -0.96 7.51
CA LEU A 16 6.96 -1.17 7.57
C LEU A 16 6.20 -0.03 6.88
N GLY A 17 6.53 1.22 7.22
CA GLY A 17 5.97 2.42 6.59
C GLY A 17 6.12 2.41 5.07
N ASP A 18 7.33 2.17 4.56
CA ASP A 18 7.61 2.10 3.12
C ASP A 18 6.77 1.02 2.41
N HIS A 19 6.56 -0.14 3.05
CA HIS A 19 5.71 -1.18 2.48
C HIS A 19 4.23 -0.82 2.47
N LEU A 20 3.74 -0.09 3.49
CA LEU A 20 2.35 0.38 3.56
C LEU A 20 2.11 1.51 2.55
N ASP A 21 3.03 2.47 2.45
CA ASP A 21 2.97 3.57 1.49
C ASP A 21 3.00 3.06 0.04
N ALA A 22 3.94 2.15 -0.26
CA ALA A 22 3.96 1.50 -1.57
C ALA A 22 2.68 0.70 -1.85
N ALA A 23 2.05 0.09 -0.83
CA ALA A 23 0.77 -0.59 -1.01
C ALA A 23 -0.36 0.41 -1.32
N LEU A 24 -0.40 1.57 -0.64
CA LEU A 24 -1.37 2.62 -0.95
C LEU A 24 -1.20 3.12 -2.38
N ALA A 25 0.02 3.45 -2.79
CA ALA A 25 0.30 3.90 -4.15
C ALA A 25 -0.18 2.89 -5.22
N MET A 26 0.12 1.60 -5.05
CA MET A 26 -0.36 0.56 -5.98
C MET A 26 -1.89 0.41 -5.98
N GLY A 27 -2.52 0.63 -4.82
CA GLY A 27 -3.97 0.62 -4.67
C GLY A 27 -4.66 1.80 -5.34
N GLU A 28 -4.07 2.98 -5.24
CA GLU A 28 -4.50 4.19 -5.93
C GLU A 28 -4.34 4.04 -7.45
N ASP A 29 -3.18 3.56 -7.91
CA ASP A 29 -2.93 3.23 -9.30
C ASP A 29 -4.01 2.27 -9.83
N LEU A 30 -4.31 1.21 -9.07
CA LEU A 30 -5.41 0.29 -9.39
C LEU A 30 -6.74 1.02 -9.59
N LEU A 31 -7.12 1.93 -8.71
CA LEU A 31 -8.39 2.68 -8.81
C LEU A 31 -8.46 3.61 -10.04
N THR A 32 -7.32 3.94 -10.65
CA THR A 32 -7.26 4.70 -11.91
C THR A 32 -7.45 3.84 -13.16
N GLU A 33 -7.26 2.52 -13.05
CA GLU A 33 -7.31 1.59 -14.17
C GLU A 33 -8.73 1.44 -14.75
N LYS A 34 -8.81 1.62 -16.06
CA LYS A 34 -10.04 1.43 -16.84
C LYS A 34 -9.74 1.11 -18.30
N VAL A 35 -10.66 0.41 -18.94
CA VAL A 35 -10.63 0.15 -20.39
C VAL A 35 -12.01 0.33 -20.98
N ALA A 36 -12.08 1.06 -22.09
CA ALA A 36 -13.33 1.22 -22.84
C ALA A 36 -13.63 -0.05 -23.63
N LEU A 37 -14.89 -0.46 -23.64
CA LEU A 37 -15.36 -1.57 -24.45
C LEU A 37 -16.02 -1.03 -25.72
N ALA A 38 -15.99 -1.83 -26.78
CA ALA A 38 -16.62 -1.45 -28.03
C ALA A 38 -18.14 -1.30 -27.83
N ASP A 39 -18.65 -0.12 -28.16
CA ASP A 39 -20.09 0.16 -28.22
C ASP A 39 -20.82 -0.85 -29.13
N ALA A 40 -21.80 -1.56 -28.55
CA ALA A 40 -22.64 -2.53 -29.21
C ALA A 40 -23.49 -1.93 -30.35
N ALA A 41 -23.68 -0.61 -30.37
CA ALA A 41 -24.42 0.08 -31.42
C ALA A 41 -23.63 0.24 -32.73
N GLN A 42 -22.32 0.00 -32.73
CA GLN A 42 -21.47 0.19 -33.91
C GLN A 42 -21.06 -1.14 -34.55
N PRO A 43 -20.94 -1.21 -35.89
CA PRO A 43 -20.54 -2.44 -36.56
C PRO A 43 -19.15 -2.92 -36.12
N LEU A 44 -19.10 -4.17 -35.67
CA LEU A 44 -17.89 -4.87 -35.25
C LEU A 44 -17.05 -5.24 -36.47
N THR A 45 -16.03 -4.43 -36.75
CA THR A 45 -15.01 -4.76 -37.75
C THR A 45 -13.91 -5.61 -37.12
N MET A 46 -13.26 -6.48 -37.91
CA MET A 46 -12.15 -7.31 -37.40
C MET A 46 -11.00 -6.47 -36.82
N ALA A 47 -10.67 -5.35 -37.45
CA ALA A 47 -9.65 -4.43 -36.94
C ALA A 47 -10.01 -3.87 -35.54
N ARG A 48 -11.29 -3.58 -35.30
CA ARG A 48 -11.77 -3.08 -34.01
C ARG A 48 -11.75 -4.18 -32.95
N LEU A 49 -12.17 -5.39 -33.29
CA LEU A 49 -12.09 -6.55 -32.40
C LEU A 49 -10.66 -6.83 -31.96
N VAL A 50 -9.71 -6.83 -32.90
CA VAL A 50 -8.28 -7.04 -32.60
C VAL A 50 -7.76 -5.94 -31.66
N ARG A 51 -8.10 -4.67 -31.92
CA ARG A 51 -7.71 -3.56 -31.05
C ARG A 51 -8.30 -3.71 -29.64
N GLN A 52 -9.60 -3.98 -29.53
CA GLN A 52 -10.29 -4.14 -28.25
C GLN A 52 -9.69 -5.31 -27.44
N ASN A 53 -9.42 -6.45 -28.07
CA ASN A 53 -8.80 -7.59 -27.38
C ASN A 53 -7.41 -7.26 -26.87
N ARG A 54 -6.64 -6.48 -27.62
CA ARG A 54 -5.32 -6.00 -27.19
C ARG A 54 -5.44 -5.06 -25.99
N GLU A 55 -6.31 -4.06 -26.05
CA GLU A 55 -6.56 -3.10 -24.96
C GLU A 55 -7.05 -3.83 -23.69
N LEU A 56 -7.94 -4.82 -23.83
CA LEU A 56 -8.40 -5.65 -22.72
C LEU A 56 -7.27 -6.51 -22.13
N ALA A 57 -6.44 -7.13 -22.96
CA ALA A 57 -5.31 -7.91 -22.50
C ALA A 57 -4.26 -7.06 -21.75
N GLU A 58 -3.99 -5.86 -22.26
CA GLU A 58 -3.13 -4.87 -21.59
C GLU A 58 -3.72 -4.48 -20.23
N PHE A 59 -5.00 -4.09 -20.18
CA PHE A 59 -5.70 -3.78 -18.93
C PHE A 59 -5.63 -4.92 -17.90
N LEU A 60 -5.96 -6.16 -18.32
CA LEU A 60 -5.90 -7.32 -17.43
C LEU A 60 -4.48 -7.57 -16.91
N THR A 61 -3.47 -7.37 -17.75
CA THR A 61 -2.07 -7.53 -17.36
C THR A 61 -1.65 -6.47 -16.35
N THR A 62 -2.02 -5.21 -16.58
CA THR A 62 -1.72 -4.10 -15.66
C THR A 62 -2.39 -4.31 -14.32
N VAL A 63 -3.70 -4.56 -14.29
CA VAL A 63 -4.47 -4.81 -13.06
C VAL A 63 -3.89 -6.00 -12.29
N ARG A 64 -3.57 -7.10 -12.97
CA ARG A 64 -2.97 -8.27 -12.33
C ARG A 64 -1.59 -7.97 -11.74
N THR A 65 -0.78 -7.18 -12.44
CA THR A 65 0.57 -6.80 -11.98
C THR A 65 0.51 -5.91 -10.75
N LEU A 66 -0.35 -4.89 -10.77
CA LEU A 66 -0.58 -4.01 -9.62
C LEU A 66 -1.14 -4.80 -8.43
N GLU A 67 -2.12 -5.68 -8.65
CA GLU A 67 -2.69 -6.53 -7.60
C GLU A 67 -1.63 -7.43 -6.94
N LEU A 68 -0.78 -8.09 -7.74
CA LEU A 68 0.29 -8.95 -7.22
C LEU A 68 1.32 -8.12 -6.44
N SER A 69 1.64 -6.93 -6.93
CA SER A 69 2.59 -6.01 -6.28
C SER A 69 2.04 -5.50 -4.95
N LEU A 70 0.78 -5.05 -4.93
CA LEU A 70 0.03 -4.67 -3.72
C LEU A 70 0.05 -5.81 -2.71
N THR A 71 -0.34 -7.02 -3.13
CA THR A 71 -0.38 -8.21 -2.27
C THR A 71 1.00 -8.51 -1.68
N ALA A 72 2.05 -8.50 -2.51
CA ALA A 72 3.41 -8.75 -2.05
C ALA A 72 3.88 -7.71 -1.02
N ARG A 73 3.59 -6.42 -1.25
CA ARG A 73 3.91 -5.34 -0.30
C ARG A 73 3.19 -5.53 1.03
N LEU A 74 1.91 -5.89 1.01
CA LEU A 74 1.13 -6.15 2.21
C LEU A 74 1.61 -7.37 3.00
N LEU A 75 2.06 -8.42 2.32
CA LEU A 75 2.67 -9.59 2.98
C LEU A 75 4.00 -9.23 3.65
N GLN A 76 4.83 -8.39 3.02
CA GLN A 76 6.05 -7.86 3.65
C GLN A 76 5.72 -6.96 4.85
N ALA A 77 4.78 -6.03 4.70
CA ALA A 77 4.30 -5.19 5.80
C ALA A 77 3.82 -6.05 6.98
N ARG A 78 3.03 -7.09 6.71
CA ARG A 78 2.54 -8.03 7.72
C ARG A 78 3.67 -8.72 8.47
N LYS A 79 4.71 -9.18 7.77
CA LYS A 79 5.90 -9.78 8.39
C LYS A 79 6.57 -8.80 9.35
N TRP A 80 6.84 -7.57 8.90
CA TRP A 80 7.48 -6.54 9.72
C TRP A 80 6.62 -6.12 10.93
N ALA A 81 5.30 -5.98 10.73
CA ALA A 81 4.37 -5.68 11.80
C ALA A 81 4.37 -6.77 12.87
N GLU A 82 4.36 -8.05 12.49
CA GLU A 82 4.42 -9.18 13.43
C GLU A 82 5.75 -9.24 14.20
N GLU A 83 6.87 -8.94 13.54
CA GLU A 83 8.16 -8.81 14.22
C GLU A 83 8.16 -7.68 15.26
N MET A 84 7.54 -6.54 14.93
CA MET A 84 7.37 -5.40 15.85
C MET A 84 6.43 -5.71 17.03
N ARG A 85 5.40 -6.54 16.82
CA ARG A 85 4.41 -6.92 17.85
C ARG A 85 5.05 -7.49 19.12
N ARG A 86 6.20 -8.15 18.98
CA ARG A 86 6.96 -8.75 20.08
C ARG A 86 7.69 -7.71 20.94
N ARG A 87 8.00 -6.55 20.37
CA ARG A 87 8.84 -5.50 20.97
C ARG A 87 8.02 -4.33 21.48
N GLU A 88 6.97 -3.95 20.75
CA GLU A 88 6.17 -2.76 21.01
C GLU A 88 4.79 -3.10 21.57
N VAL A 89 4.63 -3.04 22.89
CA VAL A 89 3.37 -3.40 23.58
C VAL A 89 2.21 -2.49 23.16
N ARG A 90 2.50 -1.20 22.94
CA ARG A 90 1.49 -0.17 22.58
C ARG A 90 0.86 -0.42 21.21
N LEU A 91 1.63 -0.99 20.27
CA LEU A 91 1.17 -1.27 18.91
C LEU A 91 0.42 -2.60 18.78
N LYS A 92 0.41 -3.45 19.82
CA LYS A 92 -0.18 -4.79 19.74
C LYS A 92 -1.61 -4.82 19.21
N PRO A 93 -2.54 -3.94 19.66
CA PRO A 93 -3.91 -3.94 19.14
C PRO A 93 -3.97 -3.55 17.66
N LEU A 94 -3.23 -2.51 17.25
CA LEU A 94 -3.17 -2.05 15.85
C LEU A 94 -2.59 -3.12 14.93
N ILE A 95 -1.47 -3.72 15.32
CA ILE A 95 -0.85 -4.82 14.57
C ILE A 95 -1.81 -6.01 14.50
N ALA A 96 -2.48 -6.37 15.59
CA ALA A 96 -3.44 -7.47 15.58
C ALA A 96 -4.61 -7.21 14.62
N LEU A 97 -5.12 -5.98 14.55
CA LEU A 97 -6.15 -5.59 13.58
C LEU A 97 -5.64 -5.69 12.14
N PHE A 98 -4.46 -5.14 11.85
CA PHE A 98 -3.85 -5.19 10.52
C PHE A 98 -3.59 -6.64 10.07
N VAL A 99 -3.06 -7.47 10.96
CA VAL A 99 -2.80 -8.90 10.73
C VAL A 99 -4.12 -9.67 10.61
N ALA A 100 -5.18 -9.33 11.33
CA ALA A 100 -6.48 -9.96 11.12
C ALA A 100 -7.09 -9.58 9.76
N GLY A 101 -7.09 -8.28 9.44
CA GLY A 101 -7.69 -7.76 8.19
C GLY A 101 -6.98 -8.21 6.92
N THR A 102 -5.68 -8.46 6.98
CA THR A 102 -4.90 -8.97 5.84
C THR A 102 -4.74 -10.50 5.81
N ALA A 103 -5.35 -11.24 6.75
CA ALA A 103 -5.25 -12.71 6.79
C ALA A 103 -5.72 -13.39 5.49
N PRO A 104 -6.84 -12.98 4.84
CA PRO A 104 -7.29 -13.61 3.60
C PRO A 104 -6.30 -13.53 2.44
N LEU A 105 -5.37 -12.56 2.46
CA LEU A 105 -4.33 -12.41 1.45
C LEU A 105 -3.22 -13.45 1.60
N VAL A 106 -2.97 -13.93 2.82
CA VAL A 106 -2.02 -15.02 3.07
C VAL A 106 -2.54 -16.31 2.46
N ASP A 107 -3.81 -16.63 2.72
CA ASP A 107 -4.47 -17.82 2.17
C ASP A 107 -4.46 -17.78 0.65
N ALA A 108 -4.81 -16.63 0.06
CA ALA A 108 -4.79 -16.46 -1.39
C ALA A 108 -3.38 -16.59 -1.99
N ALA A 109 -2.34 -16.09 -1.30
CA ALA A 109 -0.96 -16.24 -1.74
C ALA A 109 -0.48 -17.71 -1.69
N MET A 110 -0.93 -18.48 -0.69
CA MET A 110 -0.64 -19.91 -0.62
C MET A 110 -1.28 -20.68 -1.78
N GLU A 111 -2.54 -20.38 -2.12
CA GLU A 111 -3.22 -20.95 -3.29
C GLU A 111 -2.56 -20.56 -4.62
N LEU A 112 -1.99 -19.35 -4.70
CA LEU A 112 -1.26 -18.89 -5.88
C LEU A 112 0.02 -19.69 -6.16
N GLY A 113 0.65 -20.24 -5.12
CA GLY A 113 1.82 -21.12 -5.20
C GLY A 113 1.49 -22.59 -5.47
N ASP A 114 0.22 -22.98 -5.36
CA ASP A 114 -0.24 -24.32 -5.70
C ASP A 114 -0.55 -24.42 -7.20
N THR A 115 0.37 -25.03 -7.95
CA THR A 115 0.25 -25.16 -9.41
C THR A 115 -0.62 -26.35 -9.84
N THR A 116 -1.02 -27.23 -8.92
CA THR A 116 -1.71 -28.49 -9.27
C THR A 116 -3.09 -28.31 -9.90
N MET A 117 -3.75 -27.17 -9.68
CA MET A 117 -5.06 -26.87 -10.29
C MET A 117 -5.00 -26.08 -11.61
N ARG A 118 -3.83 -25.53 -11.99
CA ARG A 118 -3.69 -24.65 -13.17
C ARG A 118 -3.31 -25.38 -14.46
N ASP A 119 -3.02 -26.68 -14.40
CA ASP A 119 -2.53 -27.45 -15.55
C ASP A 119 -3.59 -27.76 -16.62
N PHE A 120 -4.88 -27.47 -16.35
CA PHE A 120 -5.96 -27.55 -17.34
C PHE A 120 -6.44 -26.16 -17.74
N ASP A 121 -5.62 -25.47 -18.52
CA ASP A 121 -5.87 -24.09 -18.95
C ASP A 121 -6.94 -24.05 -20.05
N THR A 122 -8.21 -23.95 -19.65
CA THR A 122 -9.31 -23.61 -20.55
C THR A 122 -9.31 -22.11 -20.83
N GLY A 123 -9.60 -21.68 -22.07
CA GLY A 123 -9.59 -20.26 -22.48
C GLY A 123 -10.55 -19.29 -21.78
N ASP A 124 -11.17 -19.68 -20.66
CA ASP A 124 -12.06 -18.86 -19.80
C ASP A 124 -11.31 -18.10 -18.69
N THR A 125 -9.98 -18.19 -18.63
CA THR A 125 -9.18 -17.59 -17.52
C THR A 125 -9.38 -16.09 -17.34
N ALA A 126 -9.56 -15.34 -18.44
CA ALA A 126 -9.81 -13.89 -18.39
C ALA A 126 -11.16 -13.56 -17.73
N PHE A 127 -12.24 -14.26 -18.10
CA PHE A 127 -13.55 -14.03 -17.50
C PHE A 127 -13.63 -14.56 -16.07
N ALA A 128 -12.99 -15.70 -15.79
CA ALA A 128 -12.85 -16.21 -14.43
C ALA A 128 -12.14 -15.18 -13.53
N PHE A 129 -11.07 -14.54 -14.03
CA PHE A 129 -10.41 -13.43 -13.35
C PHE A 129 -11.37 -12.27 -13.10
N LEU A 130 -12.01 -11.73 -14.14
CA LEU A 130 -12.94 -10.60 -14.03
C LEU A 130 -14.08 -10.86 -13.01
N ARG A 131 -14.68 -12.06 -13.03
CA ARG A 131 -15.73 -12.47 -12.08
C ARG A 131 -15.19 -12.58 -10.66
N SER A 132 -14.02 -13.21 -10.48
CA SER A 132 -13.41 -13.38 -9.16
C SER A 132 -13.06 -12.05 -8.50
N ARG A 133 -12.77 -11.02 -9.30
CA ARG A 133 -12.41 -9.68 -8.85
C ARG A 133 -13.59 -8.72 -8.73
N ALA A 134 -14.81 -9.19 -9.00
CA ALA A 134 -16.03 -8.38 -9.05
C ALA A 134 -15.97 -7.23 -10.07
N LEU A 135 -15.18 -7.38 -11.14
CA LEU A 135 -15.18 -6.44 -12.28
C LEU A 135 -16.37 -6.67 -13.21
N ILE A 136 -16.92 -7.88 -13.21
CA ILE A 136 -18.20 -8.23 -13.83
C ILE A 136 -19.02 -9.09 -12.87
N ALA A 137 -20.33 -9.18 -13.10
CA ALA A 137 -21.21 -10.05 -12.32
C ALA A 137 -20.76 -11.52 -12.39
N ARG A 138 -20.94 -12.28 -11.30
CA ARG A 138 -20.50 -13.68 -11.20
C ARG A 138 -21.14 -14.60 -12.27
N ASP A 139 -22.34 -14.26 -12.71
CA ASP A 139 -23.12 -14.97 -13.72
C ASP A 139 -23.06 -14.29 -15.10
N ALA A 140 -22.25 -13.24 -15.27
CA ALA A 140 -22.10 -12.56 -16.55
C ALA A 140 -21.55 -13.51 -17.61
N ALA A 141 -22.29 -13.71 -18.70
CA ALA A 141 -21.89 -14.55 -19.83
C ALA A 141 -20.82 -13.90 -20.73
N GLY A 142 -20.60 -12.58 -20.60
CA GLY A 142 -19.65 -11.83 -21.43
C GLY A 142 -19.63 -10.34 -21.09
N LEU A 143 -18.99 -9.54 -21.95
CA LEU A 143 -18.83 -8.08 -21.78
C LEU A 143 -19.86 -7.24 -22.55
N GLU A 144 -20.80 -7.87 -23.27
CA GLU A 144 -21.67 -7.22 -24.27
C GLU A 144 -22.57 -6.10 -23.74
N ARG A 145 -22.79 -6.03 -22.43
CA ARG A 145 -23.63 -5.02 -21.77
C ARG A 145 -22.85 -3.92 -21.06
N LEU A 146 -21.53 -3.94 -21.15
CA LEU A 146 -20.64 -3.01 -20.46
C LEU A 146 -20.03 -2.03 -21.46
N ALA A 147 -20.09 -0.74 -21.14
CA ALA A 147 -19.44 0.32 -21.92
C ALA A 147 -17.94 0.40 -21.61
N ASP A 148 -17.56 0.07 -20.39
CA ASP A 148 -16.20 0.07 -19.89
C ASP A 148 -16.04 -0.95 -18.75
N LEU A 149 -14.80 -1.35 -18.51
CA LEU A 149 -14.38 -2.00 -17.28
C LEU A 149 -13.56 -0.99 -16.48
N ARG A 150 -13.86 -0.87 -15.19
CA ARG A 150 -13.15 0.01 -14.28
C ARG A 150 -12.91 -0.70 -12.95
N VAL A 151 -11.71 -0.56 -12.43
CA VAL A 151 -11.41 -0.95 -11.05
C VAL A 151 -11.99 0.13 -10.12
N GLY A 152 -12.81 -0.30 -9.16
CA GLY A 152 -13.38 0.58 -8.13
C GLY A 152 -13.14 0.00 -6.74
N GLU A 153 -13.63 0.68 -5.72
CA GLU A 153 -13.46 0.28 -4.31
C GLU A 153 -14.01 -1.13 -4.02
N ASN A 154 -15.03 -1.56 -4.77
CA ASN A 154 -15.62 -2.90 -4.66
C ASN A 154 -14.77 -4.01 -5.27
N TYR A 155 -13.67 -3.69 -5.98
CA TYR A 155 -12.74 -4.66 -6.53
C TYR A 155 -12.25 -5.61 -5.44
N LEU A 156 -12.31 -6.92 -5.68
CA LEU A 156 -11.89 -7.92 -4.71
C LEU A 156 -10.41 -8.28 -4.91
N VAL A 157 -9.52 -7.72 -4.10
CA VAL A 157 -8.09 -8.06 -4.08
C VAL A 157 -7.92 -9.54 -3.76
N ALA A 158 -7.20 -10.24 -4.63
CA ALA A 158 -7.02 -11.69 -4.62
C ALA A 158 -8.35 -12.49 -4.62
N GLY A 159 -9.47 -11.84 -4.95
CA GLY A 159 -10.81 -12.41 -4.89
C GLY A 159 -11.39 -12.52 -3.48
N ARG A 160 -10.80 -11.85 -2.48
CA ARG A 160 -11.12 -12.03 -1.05
C ARG A 160 -11.53 -10.76 -0.33
N VAL A 161 -10.83 -9.64 -0.54
CA VAL A 161 -10.99 -8.41 0.26
C VAL A 161 -11.30 -7.24 -0.66
N HIS A 162 -12.27 -6.40 -0.30
CA HIS A 162 -12.56 -5.19 -1.07
C HIS A 162 -11.38 -4.21 -1.02
N LEU A 163 -11.01 -3.66 -2.18
CA LEU A 163 -9.89 -2.76 -2.33
C LEU A 163 -10.05 -1.53 -1.45
N GLY A 164 -11.23 -0.88 -1.45
CA GLY A 164 -11.48 0.30 -0.62
C GLY A 164 -11.22 0.03 0.87
N THR A 165 -11.83 -1.02 1.42
CA THR A 165 -11.62 -1.43 2.82
C THR A 165 -10.17 -1.76 3.13
N LEU A 166 -9.44 -2.34 2.18
CA LEU A 166 -8.04 -2.66 2.35
C LEU A 166 -7.18 -1.39 2.41
N LEU A 167 -7.42 -0.42 1.53
CA LEU A 167 -6.70 0.86 1.52
C LEU A 167 -7.00 1.67 2.78
N ASP A 168 -8.26 1.71 3.23
CA ASP A 168 -8.64 2.36 4.50
C ASP A 168 -7.89 1.76 5.70
N LEU A 169 -7.79 0.43 5.75
CA LEU A 169 -7.04 -0.28 6.81
C LEU A 169 -5.56 0.07 6.77
N VAL A 170 -4.96 0.09 5.58
CA VAL A 170 -3.53 0.40 5.37
C VAL A 170 -3.24 1.85 5.73
N ALA A 171 -4.04 2.80 5.25
CA ALA A 171 -3.94 4.22 5.55
C ALA A 171 -4.07 4.47 7.06
N THR A 172 -5.12 3.93 7.68
CA THR A 172 -5.33 4.08 9.14
C THR A 172 -4.15 3.52 9.94
N PHE A 173 -3.56 2.40 9.49
CA PHE A 173 -2.40 1.84 10.16
C PHE A 173 -1.15 2.70 9.99
N LEU A 174 -0.91 3.20 8.77
CA LEU A 174 0.21 4.10 8.47
C LEU A 174 0.09 5.41 9.27
N ASP A 175 -1.08 6.03 9.28
CA ASP A 175 -1.36 7.25 10.06
C ASP A 175 -1.13 7.03 11.56
N SER A 176 -1.53 5.85 12.08
CA SER A 176 -1.30 5.51 13.47
C SER A 176 0.19 5.31 13.79
N LEU A 177 0.97 4.77 12.85
CA LEU A 177 2.42 4.64 13.01
C LEU A 177 3.09 6.01 12.97
N ASP A 178 2.69 6.88 12.04
CA ASP A 178 3.23 8.23 11.92
C ASP A 178 2.92 9.06 13.18
N LEU A 179 1.68 9.03 13.67
CA LEU A 179 1.29 9.72 14.90
C LEU A 179 2.12 9.29 16.13
N LEU A 180 2.52 8.01 16.20
CA LEU A 180 3.24 7.46 17.34
C LEU A 180 4.77 7.61 17.25
N TYR A 181 5.32 7.67 16.04
CA TYR A 181 6.77 7.60 15.81
C TYR A 181 7.35 8.75 14.99
N ASP A 182 6.51 9.65 14.48
CA ASP A 182 6.91 10.81 13.70
C ASP A 182 7.77 10.36 12.50
N LEU A 183 7.17 9.53 11.64
CA LEU A 183 7.87 8.85 10.54
C LEU A 183 8.27 9.84 9.45
N TYR A 184 7.40 10.81 9.20
CA TYR A 184 7.59 11.84 8.17
C TYR A 184 7.79 13.25 8.75
N GLY A 185 8.02 13.36 10.06
CA GLY A 185 8.37 14.64 10.69
C GLY A 185 9.66 15.21 10.13
N GLU A 186 9.69 16.52 9.91
CA GLU A 186 10.95 17.20 9.63
C GLU A 186 11.90 16.98 10.81
N PRO A 187 13.19 16.65 10.58
CA PRO A 187 14.14 16.52 11.65
C PRO A 187 14.14 17.84 12.40
N ALA A 188 13.72 17.82 13.67
CA ALA A 188 13.75 19.00 14.51
C ALA A 188 15.13 19.62 14.36
N GLU A 189 15.18 20.79 13.72
CA GLU A 189 16.37 21.63 13.67
C GLU A 189 16.75 21.83 15.13
N THR A 190 17.67 21.00 15.60
CA THR A 190 18.19 21.11 16.95
C THR A 190 18.84 22.48 16.93
N GLU A 191 18.22 23.42 17.66
CA GLU A 191 18.69 24.78 17.84
C GLU A 191 20.16 24.74 18.31
N ALA A 192 21.06 24.65 17.35
CA ALA A 192 22.46 24.97 17.49
C ALA A 192 22.60 26.50 17.45
N SER A 193 21.77 27.19 18.22
CA SER A 193 22.14 28.50 18.74
C SER A 193 23.09 28.22 19.91
N ALA A 194 24.31 27.85 19.55
CA ALA A 194 25.44 27.87 20.45
C ALA A 194 25.51 29.29 21.01
N ALA A 195 25.02 29.46 22.24
CA ALA A 195 25.25 30.62 23.06
C ALA A 195 26.77 30.88 23.09
N LEU A 196 27.20 31.89 22.33
CA LEU A 196 28.51 32.49 22.46
C LEU A 196 28.68 32.92 23.92
N PRO A 197 29.74 32.49 24.64
CA PRO A 197 30.05 33.08 25.93
C PRO A 197 30.43 34.54 25.69
N THR A 198 29.59 35.44 26.18
CA THR A 198 29.93 36.85 26.34
C THR A 198 30.89 36.96 27.51
N GLU A 199 32.19 36.94 27.24
CA GLU A 199 33.20 37.38 28.20
C GLU A 199 33.21 38.92 28.23
N ALA A 200 32.39 39.49 29.12
CA ALA A 200 32.48 40.88 29.52
C ALA A 200 33.44 41.03 30.71
N ASN A 201 34.67 41.43 30.40
CA ASN A 201 35.46 42.47 31.04
C ASN A 201 35.26 42.74 32.55
N THR A 202 36.30 42.55 33.37
CA THR A 202 36.46 43.25 34.65
C THR A 202 37.84 43.88 34.73
N SER A 203 37.90 45.16 34.39
CA SER A 203 39.03 46.05 34.64
C SER A 203 39.19 46.37 36.12
N ALA A 204 40.42 46.43 36.61
CA ALA A 204 40.79 47.24 37.78
C ALA A 204 42.23 47.77 37.61
N GLU A 205 42.32 49.00 37.08
CA GLU A 205 43.27 50.07 37.42
C GLU A 205 43.62 50.11 38.94
N THR A 206 44.73 50.62 39.50
CA THR A 206 45.80 51.57 39.08
C THR A 206 46.83 51.71 40.23
N THR A 207 48.14 51.77 39.90
CA THR A 207 49.25 52.59 40.50
C THR A 207 49.73 52.40 41.96
N ARG A 208 51.05 52.15 42.17
CA ARG A 208 52.05 53.15 42.65
C ARG A 208 53.51 52.61 42.77
N ALA A 209 54.45 53.52 42.50
CA ALA A 209 55.90 53.38 42.55
C ALA A 209 56.50 53.29 43.96
N THR A 210 57.68 52.66 44.06
CA THR A 210 58.89 53.17 44.74
C THR A 210 60.12 52.46 44.20
#